data_AF-A0AAF0UKE2-F1
#
_entry.id   AF-A0AAF0UKE2-F1
#
_cell.length_a   1.000
_cell.length_b   1.000
_cell.length_c   1.000
_cell.angle_alpha   90.00
_cell.angle_beta   90.00
_cell.angle_gamma   90.00
#
_symmetry.space_group_name_H-M   'P 1'
#
loop_
_entity.id
_entity.type
_entity.pdbx_description
1 polymer ?
#
loop_
_entity_poly.entity_id
_entity_poly.type
_entity_poly.pdbx_seq_one_letter_code
_entity_poly.pdbx_strand_id
1 'polypeptide(L)'
;MATAAQFSYITINSPNFHLTTKRSAFSRQLKYGGKYYSGFTDIISSRRKPKSLSVVCDNSSPSSSDISSTAKIRSEVLSPFRSVRMFFYVAFIASAGLGGLIASTRLIAALANSSRGAEVPEILKGLGIDLGAVSIFAFLYYRENKAKNAQVAKLAREENLSNLKLRVDEKKVVPVSAFRGIARLVILAGPSAFISECFKLSAPFTEGLLERGVLVVPFATDGISPSFEFEENEELVEKISRRKRLWQLAPIYATEWTKWIDEQKKLAGVSPESPVYLSLRLDGRVRGSGVGCPSWNAFVLQLPPVKGIWSGLLDGMDGRVL
;
A
#
# COMPACT_ATOMS: atom_id res chain seq x y z
N MET A 1 12.46 10.53 -43.04
CA MET A 1 11.25 10.00 -43.71
C MET A 1 10.88 8.71 -43.01
N ALA A 2 9.75 8.70 -42.31
CA ALA A 2 9.34 7.62 -41.42
C ALA A 2 8.75 6.43 -42.20
N THR A 3 9.18 5.23 -41.84
CA THR A 3 8.68 3.94 -42.33
C THR A 3 7.42 3.55 -41.56
N ALA A 4 6.31 3.36 -42.27
CA ALA A 4 5.03 2.94 -41.70
C ALA A 4 4.94 1.42 -41.64
N ALA A 5 4.64 0.86 -40.47
CA ALA A 5 4.33 -0.55 -40.28
C ALA A 5 2.83 -0.82 -40.48
N GLN A 6 2.52 -1.83 -41.31
CA GLN A 6 1.16 -2.30 -41.59
C GLN A 6 0.62 -3.15 -40.43
N PHE A 7 -0.63 -2.91 -40.05
CA PHE A 7 -1.41 -3.76 -39.15
C PHE A 7 -2.31 -4.69 -39.96
N SER A 8 -2.23 -6.00 -39.71
CA SER A 8 -3.14 -7.02 -40.21
C SER A 8 -4.23 -7.30 -39.16
N TYR A 9 -5.50 -7.30 -39.60
CA TYR A 9 -6.65 -7.70 -38.78
C TYR A 9 -7.11 -9.10 -39.19
N ILE A 10 -7.28 -9.98 -38.21
CA ILE A 10 -7.93 -11.29 -38.37
C ILE A 10 -9.40 -11.10 -37.94
N THR A 11 -10.32 -11.20 -38.91
CA THR A 11 -11.77 -11.23 -38.64
C THR A 11 -12.22 -12.68 -38.49
N ILE A 12 -12.57 -13.08 -37.27
CA ILE A 12 -13.25 -14.36 -37.02
C ILE A 12 -14.74 -14.17 -37.32
N ASN A 13 -15.19 -14.76 -38.42
CA ASN A 13 -16.59 -14.89 -38.79
C ASN A 13 -17.28 -15.91 -37.87
N SER A 14 -18.50 -15.64 -37.42
CA SER A 14 -19.39 -16.64 -36.80
C SER A 14 -20.82 -16.46 -37.30
N PRO A 15 -21.59 -17.55 -37.45
CA PRO A 15 -22.65 -17.63 -38.44
C PRO A 15 -24.04 -17.20 -37.93
N ASN A 16 -24.85 -16.84 -38.93
CA ASN A 16 -26.29 -16.57 -38.95
C ASN A 16 -27.14 -17.21 -37.83
N PHE A 17 -27.91 -16.37 -37.12
CA PHE A 17 -29.14 -16.79 -36.42
C PHE A 17 -30.34 -16.01 -36.95
N HIS A 18 -31.34 -16.76 -37.41
CA HIS A 18 -32.58 -16.29 -38.02
C HIS A 18 -33.58 -15.78 -36.96
N LEU A 19 -34.43 -14.83 -37.38
CA LEU A 19 -35.47 -14.13 -36.60
C LEU A 19 -36.51 -15.05 -35.91
N THR A 20 -37.02 -14.61 -34.74
CA THR A 20 -38.46 -14.59 -34.45
C THR A 20 -38.83 -13.39 -33.55
N THR A 21 -39.74 -12.53 -34.01
CA THR A 21 -40.23 -11.36 -33.27
C THR A 21 -41.61 -11.68 -32.69
N LYS A 22 -41.74 -11.91 -31.38
CA LYS A 22 -43.04 -12.01 -30.72
C LYS A 22 -43.55 -10.61 -30.36
N ARG A 23 -44.70 -10.21 -30.93
CA ARG A 23 -45.47 -9.02 -30.51
C ARG A 23 -46.38 -9.43 -29.36
N SER A 24 -46.18 -8.84 -28.18
CA SER A 24 -47.11 -8.95 -27.05
C SER A 24 -47.82 -7.61 -26.90
N ALA A 25 -49.08 -7.53 -27.34
CA ALA A 25 -49.94 -6.37 -27.12
C ALA A 25 -50.75 -6.59 -25.83
N PHE A 26 -50.59 -5.70 -24.85
CA PHE A 26 -51.45 -5.63 -23.67
C PHE A 26 -52.42 -4.45 -23.86
N SER A 27 -53.72 -4.73 -23.95
CA SER A 27 -54.75 -3.70 -23.86
C SER A 27 -55.24 -3.61 -22.42
N ARG A 28 -55.38 -2.39 -21.89
CA ARG A 28 -56.10 -2.14 -20.63
C ARG A 28 -57.22 -1.16 -20.93
N GLN A 29 -58.45 -1.54 -20.64
CA GLN A 29 -59.60 -0.63 -20.61
C GLN A 29 -59.88 -0.24 -19.17
N LEU A 30 -59.90 1.06 -18.90
CA LEU A 30 -60.31 1.63 -17.61
C LEU A 30 -61.63 2.38 -17.81
N LYS A 31 -62.62 2.07 -16.97
CA LYS A 31 -63.97 2.63 -17.02
C LYS A 31 -64.14 3.62 -15.86
N TYR A 32 -64.37 4.89 -16.18
CA TYR A 32 -64.78 5.92 -15.21
C TYR A 32 -65.79 6.86 -15.88
N GLY A 33 -66.95 7.05 -15.26
CA GLY A 33 -67.91 8.09 -15.66
C GLY A 33 -68.47 8.01 -17.08
N GLY A 34 -68.93 6.84 -17.53
CA GLY A 34 -69.83 6.71 -18.69
C GLY A 34 -69.27 7.06 -20.08
N LYS A 35 -67.96 7.31 -20.22
CA LYS A 35 -67.32 7.53 -21.53
C LYS A 35 -66.12 6.61 -21.71
N TYR A 36 -66.00 6.01 -22.90
CA TYR A 36 -64.86 5.17 -23.29
C TYR A 36 -63.77 6.05 -23.92
N TYR A 37 -62.55 5.96 -23.39
CA TYR A 37 -61.37 6.58 -24.00
C TYR A 37 -60.38 5.47 -24.39
N SER A 38 -60.03 5.37 -25.68
CA SER A 38 -58.93 4.51 -26.15
C SER A 38 -57.67 5.36 -26.30
N GLY A 39 -56.70 5.15 -25.41
CA GLY A 39 -55.36 5.71 -25.54
C GLY A 39 -54.42 4.67 -26.13
N PHE A 40 -53.89 4.91 -27.33
CA PHE A 40 -52.74 4.18 -27.86
C PHE A 40 -51.46 4.88 -27.38
N THR A 41 -50.69 4.24 -26.52
CA THR A 41 -49.33 4.68 -26.18
C THR A 41 -48.34 3.86 -27.01
N ASP A 42 -47.87 4.44 -28.12
CA ASP A 42 -46.74 3.89 -28.87
C ASP A 42 -45.44 4.23 -28.14
N ILE A 43 -44.89 3.26 -27.41
CA ILE A 43 -43.53 3.36 -26.87
C ILE A 43 -42.56 3.02 -28.01
N ILE A 44 -42.12 4.03 -28.75
CA ILE A 44 -41.00 3.91 -29.69
C ILE A 44 -39.71 3.81 -28.87
N SER A 45 -39.36 2.57 -28.51
CA SER A 45 -38.04 2.22 -28.00
C SER A 45 -37.01 2.37 -29.13
N SER A 46 -36.45 3.57 -29.29
CA SER A 46 -35.23 3.77 -30.08
C SER A 46 -34.06 3.09 -29.37
N ARG A 47 -33.73 1.86 -29.77
CA ARG A 47 -32.48 1.19 -29.38
C ARG A 47 -31.32 1.96 -30.04
N ARG A 48 -30.78 2.96 -29.33
CA ARG A 48 -29.46 3.51 -29.66
C ARG A 48 -28.45 2.36 -29.55
N LYS A 49 -27.75 2.09 -30.65
CA LYS A 49 -26.61 1.15 -30.68
C LYS A 49 -25.66 1.53 -29.54
N PRO A 50 -25.21 0.58 -28.70
CA PRO A 50 -24.19 0.89 -27.71
C PRO A 50 -22.93 1.29 -28.47
N LYS A 51 -22.46 2.53 -28.26
CA LYS A 51 -21.12 2.93 -28.67
C LYS A 51 -20.17 2.02 -27.89
N SER A 52 -19.40 1.21 -28.60
CA SER A 52 -18.29 0.45 -28.03
C SER A 52 -17.37 1.46 -27.34
N LEU A 53 -17.42 1.51 -26.01
CA LEU A 53 -16.37 2.13 -25.22
C LEU A 53 -15.21 1.14 -25.26
N SER A 54 -14.29 1.35 -26.20
CA SER A 54 -12.98 0.73 -26.13
C SER A 54 -12.29 1.28 -24.88
N VAL A 55 -12.37 0.54 -23.78
CA VAL A 55 -11.45 0.74 -22.65
C VAL A 55 -10.10 0.29 -23.16
N VAL A 56 -9.29 1.27 -23.58
CA VAL A 56 -7.87 1.07 -23.80
C VAL A 56 -7.27 0.90 -22.40
N CYS A 57 -6.96 -0.34 -22.04
CA CYS A 57 -6.05 -0.60 -20.94
C CYS A 57 -4.65 -0.23 -21.44
N ASP A 58 -4.23 1.01 -21.20
CA ASP A 58 -2.83 1.36 -21.35
C ASP A 58 -2.04 0.50 -20.37
N ASN A 59 -1.21 -0.39 -20.91
CA ASN A 59 -0.21 -1.13 -20.15
C ASN A 59 0.96 -0.18 -19.85
N SER A 60 0.66 0.95 -19.21
CA SER A 60 1.67 1.77 -18.59
C SER A 60 2.19 0.97 -17.39
N SER A 61 3.47 0.62 -17.45
CA SER A 61 4.22 0.19 -16.27
C SER A 61 3.87 1.12 -15.11
N PRO A 62 3.51 0.60 -13.91
CA PRO A 62 3.03 1.44 -12.83
C PRO A 62 4.10 2.47 -12.51
N SER A 63 3.83 3.71 -12.90
CA SER A 63 4.64 4.84 -12.50
C SER A 63 4.59 4.93 -10.98
N SER A 64 5.75 5.14 -10.37
CA SER A 64 6.08 4.98 -8.95
C SER A 64 5.30 5.83 -7.93
N SER A 65 4.12 6.36 -8.25
CA SER A 65 3.40 7.31 -7.38
C SER A 65 1.96 6.93 -7.03
N ASP A 66 1.42 5.84 -7.58
CA ASP A 66 0.12 5.34 -7.13
C ASP A 66 0.26 4.63 -5.79
N ILE A 67 0.25 5.44 -4.73
CA ILE A 67 0.09 4.98 -3.36
C ILE A 67 -1.16 4.10 -3.32
N SER A 68 -0.98 2.83 -2.99
CA SER A 68 -2.06 1.85 -2.86
C SER A 68 -3.22 2.42 -2.03
N SER A 69 -4.45 2.20 -2.49
CA SER A 69 -5.68 2.62 -1.79
C SER A 69 -5.71 2.10 -0.36
N THR A 70 -5.19 0.89 -0.12
CA THR A 70 -5.06 0.26 1.20
C THR A 70 -4.15 1.06 2.13
N ALA A 71 -3.04 1.59 1.63
CA ALA A 71 -2.11 2.42 2.40
C ALA A 71 -2.74 3.76 2.79
N LYS A 72 -3.55 4.36 1.90
CA LYS A 72 -4.31 5.59 2.21
C LYS A 72 -5.31 5.35 3.33
N ILE A 73 -6.14 4.30 3.21
CA ILE A 73 -7.15 3.95 4.23
C ILE A 73 -6.49 3.70 5.59
N ARG A 74 -5.40 2.91 5.63
CA ARG A 74 -4.68 2.66 6.89
C ARG A 74 -4.06 3.94 7.47
N SER A 75 -3.58 4.85 6.63
CA SER A 75 -3.03 6.13 7.09
C SER A 75 -4.08 7.05 7.72
N GLU A 76 -5.33 7.00 7.24
CA GLU A 76 -6.46 7.76 7.80
C GLU A 76 -6.89 7.19 9.16
N VAL A 77 -6.92 5.86 9.28
CA VAL A 77 -7.20 5.19 10.57
C VAL A 77 -6.16 5.57 11.63
N LEU A 78 -4.88 5.70 11.26
CA LEU A 78 -3.82 6.10 12.19
C LEU A 78 -3.85 7.59 12.55
N SER A 79 -4.44 8.43 11.70
CA SER A 79 -4.47 9.88 11.89
C SER A 79 -5.86 10.43 11.58
N PRO A 80 -6.84 10.17 12.47
CA PRO A 80 -8.22 10.52 12.21
C PRO A 80 -8.37 12.02 11.94
N PHE A 81 -9.22 12.35 10.98
CA PHE A 81 -9.52 13.72 10.54
C PHE A 81 -8.33 14.53 10.00
N ARG A 82 -7.18 13.91 9.69
CA ARG A 82 -6.03 14.59 9.06
C ARG A 82 -6.45 15.37 7.81
N SER A 83 -7.26 14.76 6.94
CA SER A 83 -7.73 15.40 5.70
C SER A 83 -8.56 16.65 5.98
N VAL A 84 -9.44 16.59 7.00
CA VAL A 84 -10.25 17.73 7.45
C VAL A 84 -9.36 18.85 7.98
N ARG A 85 -8.36 18.53 8.81
CA ARG A 85 -7.43 19.52 9.36
C ARG A 85 -6.62 20.22 8.26
N MET A 86 -6.09 19.44 7.32
CA MET A 86 -5.34 19.96 6.18
C MET A 86 -6.21 20.86 5.29
N PHE A 87 -7.48 20.53 5.11
CA PHE A 87 -8.45 21.39 4.41
C PHE A 87 -8.59 22.74 5.11
N PHE A 88 -8.79 22.76 6.44
CA PHE A 88 -8.90 24.01 7.19
C PHE A 88 -7.63 24.86 7.14
N TYR A 89 -6.44 24.26 7.20
CA TYR A 89 -5.20 25.02 7.05
C TYR A 89 -5.12 25.72 5.70
N VAL A 90 -5.41 25.02 4.60
CA VAL A 90 -5.40 25.62 3.26
C VAL A 90 -6.49 26.68 3.12
N ALA A 91 -7.69 26.42 3.64
CA ALA A 91 -8.80 27.37 3.61
C ALA A 91 -8.47 28.66 4.39
N PHE A 92 -7.86 28.55 5.57
CA PHE A 92 -7.45 29.72 6.35
C PHE A 92 -6.28 30.48 5.73
N ILE A 93 -5.30 29.78 5.12
CA ILE A 93 -4.24 30.43 4.34
C ILE A 93 -4.87 31.21 3.17
N ALA A 94 -5.81 30.62 2.43
CA ALA A 94 -6.47 31.27 1.32
C ALA A 94 -7.30 32.49 1.78
N SER A 95 -8.05 32.33 2.88
CA SER A 95 -8.87 33.41 3.46
C SER A 95 -8.02 34.58 3.95
N ALA A 96 -6.98 34.30 4.75
CA ALA A 96 -6.07 35.32 5.27
C ALA A 96 -5.18 35.91 4.17
N GLY A 97 -4.79 35.11 3.17
CA GLY A 97 -4.07 35.61 2.00
C GLY A 97 -4.91 36.61 1.18
N LEU A 98 -6.20 36.31 1.00
CA LEU A 98 -7.13 37.24 0.34
C LEU A 98 -7.36 38.50 1.19
N GLY A 99 -7.56 38.36 2.50
CA GLY A 99 -7.65 39.49 3.44
C GLY A 99 -6.42 40.37 3.40
N GLY A 100 -5.23 39.76 3.44
CA GLY A 100 -3.95 40.43 3.38
C GLY A 100 -3.72 41.17 2.06
N LEU A 101 -4.18 40.61 0.92
CA LEU A 101 -4.12 41.29 -0.38
C LEU A 101 -5.01 42.55 -0.39
N ILE A 102 -6.24 42.43 0.12
CA ILE A 102 -7.17 43.57 0.23
C ILE A 102 -6.61 44.63 1.18
N ALA A 103 -6.08 44.23 2.34
CA ALA A 103 -5.47 45.15 3.30
C ALA A 103 -4.21 45.83 2.73
N SER A 104 -3.39 45.09 1.98
CA SER A 104 -2.19 45.64 1.32
C SER A 104 -2.54 46.70 0.28
N THR A 105 -3.54 46.44 -0.58
CA THR A 105 -3.99 47.43 -1.58
C THR A 105 -4.58 48.67 -0.92
N ARG A 106 -5.36 48.51 0.16
CA ARG A 106 -5.89 49.63 0.96
C ARG A 106 -4.77 50.41 1.66
N LEU A 107 -3.75 49.74 2.18
CA LEU A 107 -2.61 50.37 2.84
C LEU A 107 -1.82 51.24 1.85
N ILE A 108 -1.53 50.74 0.65
CA ILE A 108 -0.87 51.50 -0.41
C ILE A 108 -1.69 52.75 -0.76
N ALA A 109 -3.01 52.60 -0.94
CA ALA A 109 -3.90 53.72 -1.25
C ALA A 109 -3.98 54.76 -0.11
N ALA A 110 -3.93 54.32 1.16
CA ALA A 110 -3.94 55.22 2.31
C ALA A 110 -2.60 55.96 2.47
N LEU A 111 -1.47 55.30 2.19
CA LEU A 111 -0.14 55.94 2.23
C LEU A 111 0.07 56.94 1.08
N ALA A 112 -0.52 56.69 -0.09
CA ALA A 112 -0.47 57.60 -1.23
C ALA A 112 -1.32 58.87 -1.04
N ASN A 113 -2.27 58.88 -0.10
CA ASN A 113 -3.20 59.99 0.14
C ASN A 113 -3.09 60.50 1.58
N SER A 114 -2.53 61.70 1.76
CA SER A 114 -2.32 62.31 3.09
C SER A 114 -3.60 62.47 3.93
N SER A 115 -4.75 62.63 3.29
CA SER A 115 -6.07 62.74 3.94
C SER A 115 -6.54 61.45 4.62
N ARG A 116 -5.95 60.29 4.27
CA ARG A 116 -6.33 58.97 4.79
C ARG A 116 -5.35 58.40 5.81
N GLY A 117 -4.37 59.20 6.25
CA GLY A 117 -3.32 58.76 7.17
C GLY A 117 -3.82 58.22 8.52
N ALA A 118 -4.98 58.68 8.99
CA ALA A 118 -5.58 58.21 10.25
C ALA A 118 -6.07 56.75 10.19
N GLU A 119 -6.37 56.22 9.01
CA GLU A 119 -6.85 54.84 8.80
C GLU A 119 -5.69 53.81 8.82
N VAL A 120 -4.45 54.27 8.63
CA VAL A 120 -3.25 53.42 8.46
C VAL A 120 -3.03 52.44 9.62
N PRO A 121 -3.11 52.85 10.91
CA PRO A 121 -2.87 51.92 12.01
C PRO A 121 -3.89 50.78 12.10
N GLU A 122 -5.14 51.01 11.71
CA GLU A 122 -6.20 50.00 11.71
C GLU A 122 -6.00 48.99 10.56
N ILE A 123 -5.71 49.49 9.35
CA ILE A 123 -5.38 48.65 8.20
C ILE A 123 -4.13 47.80 8.49
N LEU A 124 -3.11 48.40 9.12
CA LEU A 124 -1.88 47.72 9.47
C LEU A 124 -2.09 46.61 10.52
N LYS A 125 -2.96 46.83 11.51
CA LYS A 125 -3.35 45.78 12.46
C LYS A 125 -4.03 44.60 11.76
N GLY A 126 -4.98 44.87 10.85
CA GLY A 126 -5.63 43.82 10.05
C GLY A 126 -4.64 43.03 9.19
N LEU A 127 -3.76 43.73 8.48
CA LEU A 127 -2.70 43.11 7.68
C LEU A 127 -1.75 42.26 8.54
N GLY A 128 -1.42 42.72 9.74
CA GLY A 128 -0.62 41.97 10.70
C GLY A 128 -1.28 40.66 11.13
N ILE A 129 -2.60 40.68 11.39
CA ILE A 129 -3.38 39.48 11.71
C ILE A 129 -3.37 38.50 10.54
N ASP A 130 -3.64 38.97 9.32
CA ASP A 130 -3.65 38.14 8.12
C ASP A 130 -2.28 37.48 7.85
N LEU A 131 -1.19 38.25 7.96
CA LEU A 131 0.17 37.73 7.83
C LEU A 131 0.52 36.71 8.93
N GLY A 132 0.09 36.97 10.17
CA GLY A 132 0.24 36.04 11.28
C GLY A 132 -0.50 34.72 11.04
N ALA A 133 -1.77 34.81 10.59
CA ALA A 133 -2.60 33.66 10.27
C ALA A 133 -1.99 32.83 9.12
N VAL A 134 -1.62 33.46 8.01
CA VAL A 134 -0.95 32.78 6.89
C VAL A 134 0.31 32.06 7.37
N SER A 135 1.14 32.75 8.17
CA SER A 135 2.41 32.19 8.67
C SER A 135 2.19 30.95 9.56
N ILE A 136 1.26 31.03 10.53
CA ILE A 136 0.96 29.92 11.45
C ILE A 136 0.35 28.73 10.69
N PHE A 137 -0.64 28.97 9.84
CA PHE A 137 -1.31 27.89 9.12
C PHE A 137 -0.42 27.26 8.05
N ALA A 138 0.43 28.04 7.37
CA ALA A 138 1.42 27.51 6.44
C ALA A 138 2.44 26.61 7.15
N PHE A 139 2.91 27.02 8.34
CA PHE A 139 3.79 26.20 9.16
C PHE A 139 3.13 24.88 9.59
N LEU A 140 1.89 24.95 10.09
CA LEU A 140 1.14 23.75 10.49
C LEU A 140 0.88 22.81 9.31
N TYR A 141 0.51 23.36 8.15
CA TYR A 141 0.33 22.59 6.91
C TYR A 141 1.62 21.90 6.48
N TYR A 142 2.75 22.63 6.48
CA TYR A 142 4.05 22.06 6.11
C TYR A 142 4.42 20.89 7.03
N ARG A 143 4.29 21.09 8.35
CA ARG A 143 4.60 20.05 9.35
C ARG A 143 3.73 18.81 9.17
N GLU A 144 2.43 18.99 8.97
CA GLU A 144 1.50 17.89 8.78
C GLU A 144 1.69 17.18 7.42
N ASN A 145 1.99 17.92 6.35
CA ASN A 145 2.31 17.33 5.06
C ASN A 145 3.58 16.48 5.12
N LYS A 146 4.62 16.94 5.82
CA LYS A 146 5.85 16.17 6.07
C LYS A 146 5.55 14.88 6.83
N ALA A 147 4.74 14.96 7.90
CA ALA A 147 4.34 13.78 8.67
C ALA A 147 3.48 12.80 7.85
N LYS A 148 2.55 13.30 7.04
CA LYS A 148 1.72 12.51 6.12
C LYS A 148 2.58 11.76 5.12
N ASN A 149 3.50 12.45 4.45
CA ASN A 149 4.37 11.83 3.44
C ASN A 149 5.26 10.75 4.04
N ALA A 150 5.83 10.99 5.22
CA ALA A 150 6.63 10.00 5.93
C ALA A 150 5.80 8.75 6.31
N GLN A 151 4.58 8.94 6.81
CA GLN A 151 3.69 7.83 7.18
C GLN A 151 3.23 7.02 5.96
N VAL A 152 2.81 7.71 4.90
CA VAL A 152 2.37 7.07 3.65
C VAL A 152 3.53 6.31 3.00
N ALA A 153 4.74 6.89 2.98
CA ALA A 153 5.93 6.21 2.46
C ALA A 153 6.24 4.94 3.25
N LYS A 154 6.12 4.95 4.58
CA LYS A 154 6.30 3.75 5.40
C LYS A 154 5.25 2.68 5.08
N LEU A 155 3.97 3.06 5.01
CA LEU A 155 2.89 2.13 4.72
C LEU A 155 2.98 1.54 3.31
N ALA A 156 3.38 2.34 2.32
CA ALA A 156 3.60 1.86 0.96
C ALA A 156 4.70 0.79 0.91
N ARG A 157 5.80 0.95 1.67
CA ARG A 157 6.87 -0.05 1.77
C ARG A 157 6.37 -1.37 2.39
N GLU A 158 5.62 -1.27 3.48
CA GLU A 158 5.01 -2.43 4.16
C GLU A 158 3.97 -3.13 3.26
N GLU A 159 3.23 -2.38 2.46
CA GLU A 159 2.26 -2.95 1.51
C GLU A 159 2.96 -3.64 0.34
N ASN A 160 3.99 -3.01 -0.24
CA ASN A 160 4.79 -3.60 -1.32
C ASN A 160 5.43 -4.92 -0.86
N LEU A 161 5.99 -4.95 0.35
CA LEU A 161 6.51 -6.19 0.96
C LEU A 161 5.43 -7.26 1.05
N SER A 162 4.23 -6.87 1.47
CA SER A 162 3.13 -7.80 1.69
C SER A 162 2.59 -8.43 0.40
N ASN A 163 2.83 -7.80 -0.75
CA ASN A 163 2.42 -8.31 -2.05
C ASN A 163 3.44 -9.29 -2.66
N LEU A 164 4.68 -9.32 -2.18
CA LEU A 164 5.72 -10.23 -2.64
C LEU A 164 5.28 -11.69 -2.47
N LYS A 165 5.63 -12.52 -3.45
CA LYS A 165 5.22 -13.93 -3.48
C LYS A 165 6.27 -14.85 -2.87
N LEU A 166 5.77 -15.79 -2.09
CA LEU A 166 6.49 -16.88 -1.45
C LEU A 166 5.88 -18.22 -1.87
N ARG A 167 6.75 -19.20 -2.05
CA ARG A 167 6.40 -20.61 -2.15
C ARG A 167 6.50 -21.22 -0.76
N VAL A 168 5.44 -21.89 -0.32
CA VAL A 168 5.44 -22.64 0.96
C VAL A 168 5.74 -24.11 0.72
N ASP A 169 5.24 -24.60 -0.41
CA ASP A 169 5.35 -25.98 -0.87
C ASP A 169 5.35 -25.94 -2.41
N GLU A 170 5.73 -27.03 -3.07
CA GLU A 170 5.92 -27.08 -4.53
C GLU A 170 4.72 -26.54 -5.32
N LYS A 171 3.51 -26.76 -4.78
CA LYS A 171 2.23 -26.42 -5.45
C LYS A 171 1.58 -25.13 -4.94
N LYS A 172 2.07 -24.54 -3.85
CA LYS A 172 1.37 -23.44 -3.17
C LYS A 172 2.20 -22.16 -3.13
N VAL A 173 1.73 -21.19 -3.90
CA VAL A 173 2.25 -19.82 -3.93
C VAL A 173 1.30 -18.90 -3.18
N VAL A 174 1.82 -18.18 -2.19
CA VAL A 174 1.05 -17.21 -1.40
C VAL A 174 1.81 -15.89 -1.28
N PRO A 175 1.12 -14.75 -1.18
CA PRO A 175 1.78 -13.49 -0.84
C PRO A 175 2.26 -13.50 0.62
N VAL A 176 3.26 -12.67 0.93
CA VAL A 176 3.73 -12.41 2.31
C VAL A 176 2.57 -12.03 3.24
N SER A 177 1.58 -11.28 2.74
CA SER A 177 0.38 -10.90 3.49
C SER A 177 -0.44 -12.08 4.02
N ALA A 178 -0.35 -13.27 3.40
CA ALA A 178 -1.07 -14.46 3.83
C ALA A 178 -0.54 -15.02 5.16
N PHE A 179 0.66 -14.64 5.58
CA PHE A 179 1.23 -15.05 6.87
C PHE A 179 0.81 -14.16 8.05
N ARG A 180 0.07 -13.07 7.78
CA ARG A 180 -0.42 -12.17 8.82
C ARG A 180 -1.37 -12.92 9.76
N GLY A 181 -1.14 -12.84 11.06
CA GLY A 181 -1.87 -13.56 12.11
C GLY A 181 -1.51 -15.05 12.21
N ILE A 182 -0.60 -15.55 11.38
CA ILE A 182 -0.21 -16.98 11.33
C ILE A 182 1.24 -17.16 11.78
N ALA A 183 2.16 -16.37 11.21
CA ALA A 183 3.59 -16.51 11.44
C ALA A 183 4.34 -15.17 11.33
N ARG A 184 5.43 -15.07 12.09
CA ARG A 184 6.40 -13.97 12.04
C ARG A 184 7.48 -14.33 11.04
N LEU A 185 7.59 -13.58 9.96
CA LEU A 185 8.61 -13.86 8.94
C LEU A 185 9.95 -13.20 9.29
N VAL A 186 11.04 -13.94 9.15
CA VAL A 186 12.41 -13.46 9.21
C VAL A 186 13.01 -13.63 7.82
N ILE A 187 13.17 -12.53 7.09
CA ILE A 187 13.74 -12.52 5.75
C ILE A 187 15.25 -12.34 5.89
N LEU A 188 16.01 -13.25 5.27
CA LEU A 188 17.46 -13.20 5.17
C LEU A 188 17.82 -12.91 3.72
N ALA A 189 18.55 -11.83 3.45
CA ALA A 189 18.96 -11.45 2.11
C ALA A 189 20.48 -11.29 2.05
N GLY A 190 21.15 -12.13 1.25
CA GLY A 190 22.61 -12.10 1.11
C GLY A 190 23.15 -13.28 0.32
N PRO A 191 24.48 -13.44 0.23
CA PRO A 191 25.09 -14.60 -0.43
C PRO A 191 24.66 -15.93 0.21
N SER A 192 24.65 -17.00 -0.56
CA SER A 192 24.32 -18.36 -0.08
C SER A 192 25.15 -18.77 1.15
N ALA A 193 26.45 -18.44 1.17
CA ALA A 193 27.34 -18.71 2.30
C ALA A 193 26.85 -18.08 3.63
N PHE A 194 26.36 -16.83 3.56
CA PHE A 194 25.80 -16.11 4.70
C PHE A 194 24.50 -16.77 5.19
N ILE A 195 23.63 -17.20 4.27
CA ILE A 195 22.38 -17.89 4.63
C ILE A 195 22.67 -19.22 5.32
N SER A 196 23.65 -19.97 4.82
CA SER A 196 24.09 -21.25 5.42
C SER A 196 24.69 -21.06 6.80
N GLU A 197 25.42 -19.97 7.04
CA GLU A 197 25.91 -19.61 8.38
C GLU A 197 24.74 -19.32 9.33
N CYS A 198 23.77 -18.50 8.90
CA CYS A 198 22.56 -18.23 9.68
C CYS A 198 21.76 -19.49 9.98
N PHE A 199 21.69 -20.42 9.04
CA PHE A 199 21.06 -21.73 9.22
C PHE A 199 21.73 -22.52 10.36
N LYS A 200 23.06 -22.61 10.36
CA LYS A 200 23.82 -23.27 11.43
C LYS A 200 23.59 -22.60 12.79
N LEU A 201 23.63 -21.27 12.86
CA LEU A 201 23.42 -20.51 14.09
C LEU A 201 21.99 -20.64 14.65
N SER A 202 21.00 -20.91 13.80
CA SER A 202 19.60 -21.08 14.21
C SER A 202 19.32 -22.43 14.88
N ALA A 203 20.18 -23.43 14.66
CA ALA A 203 19.96 -24.82 15.09
C ALA A 203 19.52 -24.98 16.57
N PRO A 204 20.21 -24.40 17.57
CA PRO A 204 19.84 -24.55 18.98
C PRO A 204 18.51 -23.87 19.35
N PHE A 205 18.03 -22.92 18.54
CA PHE A 205 16.82 -22.13 18.83
C PHE A 205 15.58 -22.60 18.07
N THR A 206 15.68 -23.67 17.27
CA THR A 206 14.61 -24.12 16.35
C THR A 206 13.25 -24.26 17.03
N GLU A 207 13.19 -24.94 18.19
CA GLU A 207 11.93 -25.19 18.90
C GLU A 207 11.33 -23.89 19.46
N GLY A 208 12.13 -23.09 20.16
CA GLY A 208 11.68 -21.82 20.71
C GLY A 208 11.17 -20.85 19.64
N LEU A 209 11.81 -20.84 18.46
CA LEU A 209 11.39 -20.06 17.30
C LEU A 209 10.04 -20.53 16.74
N LEU A 210 9.84 -21.84 16.59
CA LEU A 210 8.59 -22.40 16.08
C LEU A 210 7.40 -22.18 17.03
N GLU A 211 7.61 -22.28 18.34
CA GLU A 211 6.58 -21.99 19.35
C GLU A 211 6.10 -20.53 19.28
N ARG A 212 7.02 -19.63 18.90
CA ARG A 212 6.77 -18.21 18.65
C ARG A 212 6.36 -17.94 17.19
N GLY A 213 6.07 -18.99 16.43
CA GLY A 213 5.59 -18.92 15.05
C GLY A 213 6.55 -18.18 14.11
N VAL A 214 7.85 -18.25 14.35
CA VAL A 214 8.85 -17.67 13.46
C VAL A 214 9.04 -18.61 12.26
N LEU A 215 9.06 -18.05 11.06
CA LEU A 215 9.43 -18.72 9.82
C LEU A 215 10.50 -17.91 9.09
N VAL A 216 11.47 -18.60 8.48
CA VAL A 216 12.60 -17.97 7.79
C VAL A 216 12.36 -17.98 6.29
N VAL A 217 12.65 -16.84 5.65
CA VAL A 217 12.63 -16.65 4.21
C VAL A 217 14.06 -16.41 3.73
N PRO A 218 14.78 -17.44 3.28
CA PRO A 218 16.09 -17.29 2.66
C PRO A 218 15.98 -16.70 1.23
N PHE A 219 16.64 -15.58 0.99
CA PHE A 219 16.77 -14.94 -0.31
C PHE A 219 18.24 -14.79 -0.69
N ALA A 220 18.72 -15.67 -1.56
CA ALA A 220 20.10 -15.69 -2.02
C ALA A 220 20.35 -14.67 -3.14
N THR A 221 21.24 -13.71 -2.90
CA THR A 221 21.54 -12.62 -3.84
C THR A 221 22.50 -13.06 -4.97
N ASP A 222 23.31 -14.10 -4.72
CA ASP A 222 24.28 -14.67 -5.66
C ASP A 222 23.63 -15.58 -6.73
N GLY A 223 22.31 -15.76 -6.69
CA GLY A 223 21.59 -16.64 -7.63
C GLY A 223 21.80 -18.14 -7.34
N ILE A 224 22.54 -18.47 -6.28
CA ILE A 224 22.78 -19.84 -5.85
C ILE A 224 21.74 -20.19 -4.80
N SER A 225 20.87 -21.15 -5.10
CA SER A 225 19.90 -21.64 -4.10
C SER A 225 20.65 -22.26 -2.92
N PRO A 226 20.38 -21.85 -1.67
CA PRO A 226 21.04 -22.41 -0.50
C PRO A 226 20.61 -23.88 -0.34
N SER A 227 21.59 -24.78 -0.32
CA SER A 227 21.38 -26.19 0.00
C SER A 227 21.49 -26.38 1.52
N PHE A 228 20.38 -26.73 2.16
CA PHE A 228 20.37 -27.06 3.58
C PHE A 228 20.66 -28.54 3.76
N GLU A 229 21.85 -28.85 4.24
CA GLU A 229 22.23 -30.21 4.64
C GLU A 229 21.64 -30.50 6.03
N PHE A 230 20.87 -31.58 6.14
CA PHE A 230 20.33 -32.07 7.40
C PHE A 230 21.03 -33.38 7.72
N GLU A 231 21.81 -33.44 8.79
CA GLU A 231 22.43 -34.68 9.26
C GLU A 231 21.33 -35.67 9.67
N GLU A 232 21.19 -36.77 8.93
CA GLU A 232 20.16 -37.78 9.14
C GLU A 232 20.59 -38.76 10.24
N ASN A 233 19.89 -38.72 11.38
CA ASN A 233 19.95 -39.75 12.41
C ASN A 233 18.51 -40.00 12.90
N GLU A 234 18.15 -41.22 13.29
CA GLU A 234 16.76 -41.61 13.57
C GLU A 234 16.14 -40.82 14.74
N GLU A 235 16.93 -40.50 15.77
CA GLU A 235 16.53 -39.63 16.89
C GLU A 235 16.49 -38.13 16.50
N LEU A 236 17.06 -37.78 15.35
CA LEU A 236 17.05 -36.43 14.76
C LEU A 236 15.89 -36.23 13.78
N VAL A 237 15.11 -37.24 13.41
CA VAL A 237 14.04 -37.11 12.38
C VAL A 237 13.04 -36.02 12.75
N GLU A 238 12.61 -35.96 14.02
CA GLU A 238 11.69 -34.92 14.47
C GLU A 238 12.34 -33.54 14.50
N LYS A 239 13.60 -33.44 14.95
CA LYS A 239 14.38 -32.19 14.95
C LYS A 239 14.62 -31.68 13.52
N ILE A 240 14.87 -32.58 12.57
CA ILE A 240 15.03 -32.29 11.14
C ILE A 240 13.71 -31.79 10.57
N SER A 241 12.59 -32.45 10.86
CA SER A 241 11.26 -32.02 10.41
C SER A 241 10.91 -30.61 10.91
N ARG A 242 11.18 -30.33 12.20
CA ARG A 242 11.03 -29.00 12.79
C ARG A 242 11.94 -27.97 12.11
N ARG A 243 13.21 -28.28 11.87
CA ARG A 243 14.12 -27.40 11.13
C ARG A 243 13.65 -27.15 9.69
N LYS A 244 13.21 -28.19 8.97
CA LYS A 244 12.64 -28.06 7.62
C LYS A 244 11.44 -27.12 7.62
N ARG A 245 10.53 -27.24 8.61
CA ARG A 245 9.38 -26.34 8.75
C ARG A 245 9.78 -24.87 8.98
N LEU A 246 10.82 -24.61 9.78
CA LEU A 246 11.32 -23.25 10.03
C LEU A 246 11.84 -22.60 8.73
N TRP A 247 12.47 -23.38 7.85
CA TRP A 247 13.16 -22.91 6.64
C TRP A 247 12.44 -23.26 5.32
N GLN A 248 11.15 -23.60 5.38
CA GLN A 248 10.39 -24.11 4.23
C GLN A 248 10.04 -23.06 3.16
N LEU A 249 10.17 -21.76 3.47
CA LEU A 249 9.68 -20.70 2.59
C LEU A 249 10.71 -20.35 1.51
N ALA A 250 10.27 -20.21 0.27
CA ALA A 250 11.14 -19.83 -0.85
C ALA A 250 10.57 -18.64 -1.64
N PRO A 251 11.36 -17.58 -1.87
CA PRO A 251 11.01 -16.49 -2.80
C PRO A 251 10.86 -16.98 -4.24
N ILE A 252 9.87 -16.47 -4.99
CA ILE A 252 9.61 -16.90 -6.38
C ILE A 252 10.08 -15.88 -7.42
N TYR A 253 9.78 -14.60 -7.22
CA TYR A 253 10.13 -13.53 -8.15
C TYR A 253 11.38 -12.81 -7.69
N ALA A 254 12.55 -13.37 -7.99
CA ALA A 254 13.83 -12.82 -7.54
C ALA A 254 13.99 -11.33 -7.90
N THR A 255 13.53 -10.91 -9.09
CA THR A 255 13.58 -9.51 -9.52
C THR A 255 12.76 -8.56 -8.63
N GLU A 256 11.56 -8.96 -8.22
CA GLU A 256 10.71 -8.17 -7.31
C GLU A 256 11.34 -8.09 -5.92
N TRP A 257 11.88 -9.21 -5.44
CA TRP A 257 12.57 -9.29 -4.16
C TRP A 257 13.83 -8.44 -4.13
N THR A 258 14.70 -8.56 -5.14
CA THR A 258 15.91 -7.75 -5.30
C THR A 258 15.55 -6.27 -5.32
N LYS A 259 14.59 -5.87 -6.18
CA LYS A 259 14.15 -4.48 -6.28
C LYS A 259 13.68 -3.94 -4.91
N TRP A 260 12.84 -4.69 -4.21
CA TRP A 260 12.32 -4.26 -2.91
C TRP A 260 13.43 -4.14 -1.85
N ILE A 261 14.34 -5.13 -1.78
CA ILE A 261 15.47 -5.14 -0.84
C ILE A 261 16.44 -3.99 -1.14
N ASP A 262 16.78 -3.74 -2.41
CA ASP A 262 17.70 -2.67 -2.82
C ASP A 262 17.11 -1.29 -2.51
N GLU A 263 15.81 -1.10 -2.73
CA GLU A 263 15.10 0.10 -2.30
C GLU A 263 15.21 0.29 -0.77
N GLN A 264 15.07 -0.77 0.02
CA GLN A 264 15.22 -0.68 1.48
C GLN A 264 16.66 -0.37 1.89
N LYS A 265 17.65 -1.02 1.29
CA LYS A 265 19.08 -0.77 1.57
C LYS A 265 19.46 0.67 1.27
N LYS A 266 19.02 1.19 0.11
CA LYS A 266 19.24 2.59 -0.30
C LYS A 266 18.65 3.58 0.70
N LEU A 267 17.43 3.31 1.19
CA LEU A 267 16.76 4.16 2.16
C LEU A 267 17.41 4.12 3.55
N ALA A 268 18.00 2.99 3.92
CA ALA A 268 18.72 2.81 5.19
C ALA A 268 20.19 3.25 5.13
N GLY A 269 20.72 3.61 3.95
CA GLY A 269 22.14 3.94 3.77
C GLY A 269 23.07 2.73 3.93
N VAL A 270 22.57 1.52 3.66
CA VAL A 270 23.33 0.26 3.73
C VAL A 270 23.92 -0.04 2.34
N SER A 271 25.14 -0.58 2.31
CA SER A 271 25.79 -1.00 1.07
C SER A 271 24.97 -2.08 0.34
N PRO A 272 24.86 -2.02 -1.01
CA PRO A 272 24.09 -2.99 -1.79
C PRO A 272 24.59 -4.44 -1.57
N GLU A 273 25.89 -4.63 -1.38
CA GLU A 273 26.51 -5.94 -1.20
C GLU A 273 26.37 -6.49 0.22
N SER A 274 25.98 -5.67 1.20
CA SER A 274 25.90 -6.13 2.59
C SER A 274 24.77 -7.14 2.77
N PRO A 275 25.01 -8.28 3.42
CA PRO A 275 23.95 -9.18 3.83
C PRO A 275 23.09 -8.50 4.90
N VAL A 276 21.77 -8.65 4.80
CA VAL A 276 20.83 -8.01 5.71
C VAL A 276 19.76 -9.00 6.14
N TYR A 277 19.14 -8.70 7.28
CA TYR A 277 17.94 -9.38 7.72
C TYR A 277 16.81 -8.39 8.02
N LEU A 278 15.59 -8.89 7.91
CA LEU A 278 14.37 -8.19 8.27
C LEU A 278 13.48 -9.13 9.09
N SER A 279 12.97 -8.64 10.20
CA SER A 279 12.01 -9.35 11.04
C SER A 279 10.64 -8.68 10.97
N LEU A 280 9.60 -9.47 10.75
CA LEU A 280 8.21 -9.04 10.73
C LEU A 280 7.49 -9.49 12.00
N ARG A 281 6.50 -8.69 12.40
CA ARG A 281 5.54 -9.04 13.44
C ARG A 281 4.47 -10.00 12.90
N LEU A 282 3.62 -10.54 13.79
CA LEU A 282 2.48 -11.35 13.36
C LEU A 282 1.51 -10.55 12.49
N ASP A 283 1.32 -9.24 12.72
CA ASP A 283 0.50 -8.39 11.85
C ASP A 283 1.14 -8.05 10.49
N GLY A 284 2.37 -8.54 10.24
CA GLY A 284 3.13 -8.35 9.01
C GLY A 284 3.83 -6.99 8.88
N ARG A 285 3.85 -6.17 9.94
CA ARG A 285 4.67 -4.94 9.97
C ARG A 285 6.11 -5.25 10.27
N VAL A 286 7.01 -4.36 9.85
CA VAL A 286 8.44 -4.47 10.16
C VAL A 286 8.66 -4.28 11.66
N ARG A 287 9.23 -5.30 12.32
CA ARG A 287 9.66 -5.26 13.72
C ARG A 287 11.04 -4.64 13.86
N GLY A 288 12.00 -5.13 13.08
CA GLY A 288 13.40 -4.71 13.10
C GLY A 288 14.16 -5.20 11.88
N SER A 289 15.24 -4.50 11.54
CA SER A 289 16.12 -4.81 10.41
C SER A 289 17.57 -4.55 10.82
N GLY A 290 18.52 -5.29 10.24
CA GLY A 290 19.93 -5.08 10.51
C GLY A 290 20.82 -5.71 9.44
N VAL A 291 22.12 -5.40 9.52
CA VAL A 291 23.17 -6.02 8.70
C VAL A 291 23.63 -7.31 9.37
N GLY A 292 23.94 -8.33 8.56
CA GLY A 292 24.37 -9.63 9.04
C GLY A 292 23.23 -10.53 9.50
N CYS A 293 23.54 -11.48 10.38
CA CYS A 293 22.59 -12.50 10.83
C CYS A 293 21.73 -11.98 11.99
N PRO A 294 20.44 -12.32 12.07
CA PRO A 294 19.65 -11.99 13.25
C PRO A 294 20.15 -12.75 14.48
N SER A 295 20.02 -12.13 15.65
CA SER A 295 20.19 -12.82 16.92
C SER A 295 18.98 -13.72 17.19
N TRP A 296 19.11 -15.01 16.86
CA TRP A 296 18.06 -16.01 17.08
C TRP A 296 17.61 -16.10 18.54
N ASN A 297 18.55 -15.96 19.47
CA ASN A 297 18.26 -15.92 20.90
C ASN A 297 17.33 -14.76 21.28
N ALA A 298 17.54 -13.57 20.69
CA ALA A 298 16.70 -12.41 20.97
C ALA A 298 15.24 -12.64 20.58
N PHE A 299 14.97 -13.37 19.50
CA PHE A 299 13.60 -13.75 19.14
C PHE A 299 12.96 -14.69 20.14
N VAL A 300 13.71 -15.67 20.67
CA VAL A 300 13.21 -16.59 21.70
C VAL A 300 12.92 -15.85 23.00
N LEU A 301 13.72 -14.86 23.37
CA LEU A 301 13.52 -14.11 24.61
C LEU A 301 12.43 -13.04 24.52
N GLN A 302 12.29 -12.39 23.36
CA GLN A 302 11.42 -11.20 23.24
C GLN A 302 10.05 -11.49 22.63
N LEU A 303 9.90 -12.55 21.82
CA LEU A 303 8.62 -12.80 21.14
C LEU A 303 7.67 -13.61 22.03
N PRO A 304 6.38 -13.24 22.09
CA PRO A 304 5.39 -14.05 22.76
C PRO A 304 5.06 -15.33 21.93
N PRO A 305 4.82 -16.46 22.60
CA PRO A 305 4.34 -17.69 21.94
C PRO A 305 3.04 -17.45 21.16
N VAL A 306 2.86 -18.16 20.05
CA VAL A 306 1.65 -18.02 19.20
C VAL A 306 0.47 -18.83 19.74
N LYS A 307 0.74 -19.93 20.46
CA LYS A 307 -0.30 -20.74 21.10
C LYS A 307 -0.63 -20.18 22.49
N GLY A 308 -1.92 -20.00 22.78
CA GLY A 308 -2.43 -19.62 24.11
C GLY A 308 -3.20 -18.30 24.13
N ILE A 309 -3.21 -17.65 25.30
CA ILE A 309 -4.02 -16.45 25.63
C ILE A 309 -3.69 -15.22 24.74
N TRP A 310 -2.56 -15.24 24.04
CA TRP A 310 -2.02 -14.10 23.29
C TRP A 310 -2.41 -14.06 21.80
N SER A 311 -3.15 -15.06 21.30
CA SER A 311 -3.55 -15.12 19.89
C SER A 311 -4.72 -14.17 19.57
N GLY A 312 -4.62 -13.45 18.45
CA GLY A 312 -5.71 -12.67 17.85
C GLY A 312 -5.68 -11.19 18.24
N LEU A 313 -6.04 -10.85 19.49
CA LEU A 313 -6.16 -9.43 19.89
C LEU A 313 -4.79 -8.74 20.02
N LEU A 314 -3.73 -9.48 20.33
CA LEU A 314 -2.41 -8.96 20.67
C LEU A 314 -1.35 -9.25 19.60
N ASP A 315 -1.75 -9.70 18.41
CA ASP A 315 -0.83 -10.04 17.30
C ASP A 315 0.01 -8.84 16.81
N GLY A 316 -0.40 -7.60 17.10
CA GLY A 316 0.40 -6.40 16.84
C GLY A 316 1.39 -6.02 17.96
N MET A 317 1.26 -6.63 19.14
CA MET A 317 1.98 -6.31 20.38
C MET A 317 3.16 -7.23 20.63
N ASP A 318 4.13 -7.08 19.75
CA ASP A 318 5.30 -7.95 19.69
C ASP A 318 6.47 -7.47 20.60
N GLY A 319 6.28 -6.38 21.35
CA GLY A 319 7.33 -5.74 22.15
C GLY A 319 8.30 -4.90 21.31
N ARG A 320 9.18 -4.13 21.97
CA ARG A 320 10.24 -3.36 21.30
C ARG A 320 11.45 -4.26 21.03
N VAL A 321 12.16 -3.96 19.95
CA VAL A 321 13.51 -4.49 19.72
C VAL A 321 14.44 -3.70 20.64
N LEU A 322 15.14 -4.42 21.53
CA LEU A 322 16.21 -3.88 22.36
C LEU A 322 17.53 -3.88 21.59
#